data_AF-A0A5C5WLX2-F1
#
_entry.id   AF-A0A5C5WLX2-F1
#
_cell.length_a   1.000
_cell.length_b   1.000
_cell.length_c   1.000
_cell.angle_alpha   90.00
_cell.angle_beta   90.00
_cell.angle_gamma   90.00
#
_symmetry.space_group_name_H-M   'P 1'
#
loop_
_entity.id
_entity.type
_entity.pdbx_description
1 polymer ?
#
loop_
_entity_poly.entity_id
_entity_poly.type
_entity_poly.pdbx_seq_one_letter_code
_entity_poly.pdbx_strand_id
1 'polypeptide(L)'
;MISAPTLRFDCFLQFQERLGHFSPGSPEYEEADIACRLALNPRRSTEPAEFFSRNLRRDARRTFVRQPNQPVTFSSLKDPQKDDGDAACEVASPKRSSCRPIDEAIALELLSRLSQRVGHIPGALRCLDGMLTNESVKDTATAMVVSERRVHHVRGLIRKAYQDMTCRDETSDS
;
A
#
# COMPACT_ATOMS: atom_id res chain seq x y z
N MET A 1 26.69 26.73 -6.91
CA MET A 1 26.70 25.37 -6.33
C MET A 1 25.38 25.18 -5.59
N ILE A 2 24.50 24.33 -6.10
CA ILE A 2 23.24 23.99 -5.42
C ILE A 2 23.62 23.13 -4.20
N SER A 3 23.15 23.52 -3.01
CA SER A 3 23.47 22.77 -1.80
C SER A 3 22.88 21.36 -1.87
N ALA A 4 23.59 20.35 -1.36
CA ALA A 4 23.10 18.97 -1.29
C ALA A 4 21.70 18.78 -0.66
N PRO A 5 21.24 19.59 0.33
CA PRO A 5 19.86 19.51 0.81
C PRO A 5 18.81 20.00 -0.21
N THR A 6 19.09 21.05 -0.99
CA THR A 6 18.16 21.54 -2.04
C THR A 6 17.94 20.51 -3.14
N LEU A 7 19.01 19.85 -3.62
CA LEU A 7 18.92 18.83 -4.67
C LEU A 7 18.11 17.59 -4.27
N ARG A 8 18.18 17.20 -2.99
CA ARG A 8 17.39 16.10 -2.44
C ARG A 8 15.91 16.43 -2.42
N PHE A 9 15.58 17.65 -1.99
CA PHE A 9 14.21 18.13 -1.97
C PHE A 9 13.64 18.28 -3.37
N ASP A 10 14.42 18.79 -4.32
CA ASP A 10 14.02 18.89 -5.72
C ASP A 10 13.75 17.51 -6.34
N CYS A 11 14.61 16.52 -6.07
CA CYS A 11 14.39 15.14 -6.53
C CYS A 11 13.14 14.53 -5.86
N PHE A 12 12.94 14.77 -4.57
CA PHE A 12 11.75 14.32 -3.85
C PHE A 12 10.48 14.90 -4.47
N LEU A 13 10.42 16.21 -4.73
CA LEU A 13 9.28 16.87 -5.36
C LEU A 13 8.99 16.29 -6.76
N GLN A 14 10.03 16.04 -7.57
CA GLN A 14 9.86 15.42 -8.88
C GLN A 14 9.28 14.00 -8.82
N PHE A 15 9.65 13.19 -7.82
CA PHE A 15 9.06 11.86 -7.65
C PHE A 15 7.66 11.92 -7.04
N GLN A 16 7.41 12.89 -6.14
CA GLN A 16 6.10 13.12 -5.55
C GLN A 16 5.06 13.58 -6.57
N GLU A 17 5.44 14.46 -7.50
CA GLU A 17 4.57 14.85 -8.62
C GLU A 17 4.21 13.64 -9.49
N ARG A 18 5.19 12.76 -9.74
CA ARG A 18 4.96 11.52 -10.49
C ARG A 18 4.04 10.54 -9.78
N LEU A 19 4.04 10.48 -8.43
CA LEU A 19 3.09 9.66 -7.68
C LEU A 19 1.63 10.05 -7.94
N GLY A 20 1.36 11.35 -8.15
CA GLY A 20 0.02 11.83 -8.47
C GLY A 20 -0.49 11.37 -9.85
N HIS A 21 0.39 10.93 -10.73
CA HIS A 21 0.05 10.47 -12.08
C HIS A 21 -0.12 8.95 -12.20
N PHE A 22 0.34 8.17 -11.22
CA PHE A 22 0.27 6.71 -11.25
C PHE A 22 -0.78 6.19 -10.27
N SER A 23 -1.44 5.09 -10.64
CA SER A 23 -2.37 4.42 -9.74
C SER A 23 -1.59 3.75 -8.60
N PRO A 24 -1.99 3.94 -7.34
CA PRO A 24 -1.40 3.23 -6.21
C PRO A 24 -1.37 1.71 -6.46
N GLY A 25 -0.23 1.08 -6.17
CA GLY A 25 0.01 -0.35 -6.44
C GLY A 25 0.45 -0.71 -7.86
N SER A 26 0.57 0.27 -8.77
CA SER A 26 1.26 0.03 -10.05
C SER A 26 2.78 -0.06 -9.83
N PRO A 27 3.53 -0.83 -10.65
CA PRO A 27 4.99 -0.91 -10.54
C PRO A 27 5.66 0.47 -10.57
N GLU A 28 5.13 1.39 -11.37
CA GLU A 28 5.62 2.76 -11.52
C GLU A 28 5.36 3.60 -10.26
N TYR A 29 4.21 3.41 -9.62
CA TYR A 29 3.89 4.05 -8.34
C TYR A 29 4.83 3.56 -7.24
N GLU A 30 5.00 2.25 -7.10
CA GLU A 30 5.89 1.66 -6.09
C GLU A 30 7.36 2.08 -6.29
N GLU A 31 7.83 2.12 -7.54
CA GLU A 31 9.18 2.62 -7.86
C GLU A 31 9.33 4.10 -7.46
N ALA A 32 8.33 4.94 -7.73
CA ALA A 32 8.36 6.35 -7.38
C ALA A 32 8.28 6.56 -5.85
N ASP A 33 7.50 5.75 -5.13
CA ASP A 33 7.36 5.84 -3.68
C ASP A 33 8.66 5.42 -2.97
N ILE A 34 9.28 4.32 -3.42
CA ILE A 34 10.60 3.90 -2.94
C ILE A 34 11.65 4.98 -3.25
N ALA A 35 11.57 5.63 -4.41
CA ALA A 35 12.46 6.75 -4.74
C ALA A 35 12.24 7.94 -3.77
N CYS A 36 11.01 8.30 -3.44
CA CYS A 36 10.74 9.32 -2.42
C CYS A 36 11.37 8.97 -1.06
N ARG A 37 11.19 7.72 -0.59
CA ARG A 37 11.78 7.22 0.67
C ARG A 37 13.31 7.24 0.64
N LEU A 38 13.92 6.87 -0.48
CA LEU A 38 15.37 6.89 -0.65
C LEU A 38 15.94 8.31 -0.71
N ALA A 39 15.20 9.26 -1.31
CA ALA A 39 15.63 10.66 -1.43
C ALA A 39 15.69 11.37 -0.08
N LEU A 40 14.78 11.02 0.84
CA LEU A 40 14.74 11.55 2.20
C LEU A 40 15.73 10.86 3.16
N ASN A 41 16.44 9.82 2.74
CA ASN A 41 17.36 9.09 3.61
C ASN A 41 18.61 9.95 3.93
N PRO A 42 18.88 10.26 5.21
CA PRO A 42 20.00 11.13 5.59
C PRO A 42 21.37 10.53 5.24
N ARG A 43 21.49 9.20 5.12
CA ARG A 43 22.76 8.53 4.80
C ARG A 43 23.27 8.80 3.37
N ARG A 44 22.42 9.34 2.49
CA ARG A 44 22.78 9.67 1.09
C ARG A 44 23.23 11.11 0.89
N SER A 45 23.37 11.90 1.95
CA SER A 45 23.81 13.31 1.88
C SER A 45 25.24 13.51 1.34
N THR A 46 26.01 12.43 1.17
CA THR A 46 27.39 12.43 0.69
C THR A 46 27.52 12.08 -0.80
N GLU A 47 26.42 11.74 -1.49
CA GLU A 47 26.46 11.39 -2.91
C GLU A 47 26.68 12.62 -3.81
N PRO A 48 27.42 12.49 -4.93
CA PRO A 48 27.59 13.56 -5.89
C PRO A 48 26.26 13.98 -6.53
N ALA A 49 26.00 15.29 -6.52
CA ALA A 49 24.79 15.92 -7.08
C ALA A 49 24.43 15.46 -8.50
N GLU A 50 25.44 15.32 -9.37
CA GLU A 50 25.28 15.03 -10.80
C GLU A 50 24.65 13.65 -11.07
N PHE A 51 24.82 12.70 -10.16
CA PHE A 51 24.37 11.31 -10.34
C PHE A 51 23.24 10.92 -9.37
N PHE A 52 22.87 11.82 -8.46
CA PHE A 52 21.94 11.54 -7.37
C PHE A 52 20.59 11.00 -7.89
N SER A 53 19.95 11.70 -8.82
CA SER A 53 18.64 11.30 -9.39
C SER A 53 18.70 9.96 -10.14
N ARG A 54 19.79 9.69 -10.87
CA ARG A 54 19.99 8.43 -11.61
C ARG A 54 20.23 7.25 -10.66
N ASN A 55 21.04 7.46 -9.62
CA ASN A 55 21.29 6.45 -8.59
C ASN A 55 20.00 6.12 -7.83
N LEU A 56 19.21 7.14 -7.50
CA LEU A 56 17.92 7.01 -6.85
C LEU A 56 16.97 6.09 -7.61
N ARG A 57 16.79 6.31 -8.92
CA ARG A 57 15.94 5.44 -9.76
C ARG A 57 16.50 4.02 -9.82
N ARG A 58 17.81 3.87 -9.99
CA ARG A 58 18.45 2.55 -10.08
C ARG A 58 18.24 1.75 -8.79
N ASP A 59 18.38 2.42 -7.65
CA ASP A 59 18.26 1.78 -6.34
C ASP A 59 16.80 1.52 -5.98
N ALA A 60 15.88 2.41 -6.37
CA ALA A 60 14.44 2.17 -6.25
C ALA A 60 14.02 0.91 -7.02
N ARG A 61 14.42 0.78 -8.29
CA ARG A 61 14.17 -0.43 -9.09
C ARG A 61 14.78 -1.69 -8.47
N ARG A 62 16.03 -1.61 -8.01
CA ARG A 62 16.69 -2.76 -7.36
C ARG A 62 15.98 -3.18 -6.08
N THR A 63 15.48 -2.23 -5.31
CA THR A 63 14.75 -2.48 -4.07
C THR A 63 13.40 -3.14 -4.37
N PHE A 64 12.67 -2.60 -5.35
CA PHE A 64 11.41 -3.16 -5.84
C PHE A 64 11.56 -4.61 -6.33
N VAL A 65 12.52 -4.87 -7.23
CA VAL A 65 12.77 -6.22 -7.77
C VAL A 65 13.18 -7.24 -6.68
N ARG A 66 13.87 -6.79 -5.63
CA ARG A 66 14.30 -7.65 -4.52
C ARG A 66 13.22 -7.86 -3.45
N GLN A 67 12.12 -7.10 -3.49
CA GLN A 67 11.00 -7.22 -2.56
C GLN A 67 9.72 -7.61 -3.31
N PRO A 68 9.61 -8.85 -3.81
CA PRO A 68 8.42 -9.28 -4.56
C PRO A 68 7.13 -9.33 -3.72
N ASN A 69 7.22 -9.24 -2.37
CA ASN A 69 6.09 -9.46 -1.46
C ASN A 69 6.01 -8.41 -0.32
N GLN A 70 6.34 -7.14 -0.55
CA GLN A 70 6.03 -6.12 0.47
C GLN A 70 4.51 -5.88 0.47
N PRO A 71 3.80 -6.02 1.60
CA PRO A 71 2.41 -5.62 1.68
C PRO A 71 2.32 -4.13 1.39
N VAL A 72 1.43 -3.76 0.46
CA VAL A 72 1.11 -2.37 0.09
C VAL A 72 0.59 -1.68 1.35
N THR A 73 1.49 -1.08 2.11
CA THR A 73 1.17 -0.34 3.31
C THR A 73 0.92 1.08 2.86
N PHE A 74 -0.36 1.40 2.67
CA PHE A 74 -0.85 2.76 2.51
C PHE A 74 -0.46 3.57 3.75
N SER A 75 0.75 4.13 3.75
CA SER A 75 1.17 5.11 4.73
C SER A 75 0.62 6.45 4.25
N SER A 76 -0.65 6.69 4.52
CA SER A 76 -1.23 8.03 4.40
C SER A 76 -0.41 8.96 5.29
N LEU A 77 0.19 9.97 4.67
CA LEU A 77 0.99 11.01 5.31
C LEU A 77 0.10 11.87 6.21
N LYS A 78 -0.24 11.37 7.40
CA LYS A 78 -0.67 12.19 8.54
C LYS A 78 -0.15 11.52 9.81
N ASP A 79 1.04 11.93 10.24
CA ASP A 79 1.33 12.26 11.63
C ASP A 79 2.77 12.81 11.73
N PRO A 80 2.96 14.07 12.14
CA PRO A 80 4.24 14.52 12.67
C PRO A 80 4.34 14.14 14.15
N GLN A 81 5.56 13.80 14.59
CA GLN A 81 6.02 13.55 15.98
C GLN A 81 6.05 12.09 16.44
N LYS A 82 7.25 11.50 16.61
CA LYS A 82 8.13 11.72 17.78
C LYS A 82 9.47 10.99 17.60
N ASP A 83 10.48 11.63 18.16
CA ASP A 83 11.91 11.31 18.12
C ASP A 83 12.32 10.13 19.01
N ASP A 84 13.52 9.64 18.70
CA ASP A 84 14.52 8.93 19.53
C ASP A 84 14.30 7.48 19.97
N GLY A 85 15.31 6.64 19.68
CA GLY A 85 15.56 5.41 20.41
C GLY A 85 16.33 4.33 19.65
N ASP A 86 17.57 4.13 20.05
CA ASP A 86 18.51 3.11 19.61
C ASP A 86 17.99 1.65 19.58
N ALA A 87 18.66 0.89 18.70
CA ALA A 87 19.02 -0.52 18.84
C ALA A 87 18.00 -1.66 18.59
N ALA A 88 18.62 -2.74 18.13
CA ALA A 88 18.23 -4.14 18.17
C ALA A 88 17.26 -4.67 17.09
N CYS A 89 17.89 -5.46 16.21
CA CYS A 89 17.28 -6.53 15.45
C CYS A 89 16.56 -7.48 16.43
N GLU A 90 15.23 -7.40 16.52
CA GLU A 90 14.42 -8.47 17.07
C GLU A 90 13.31 -8.84 16.09
N VAL A 91 13.29 -10.13 15.77
CA VAL A 91 12.23 -10.84 15.08
C VAL A 91 10.99 -10.79 15.97
N ALA A 92 10.19 -9.73 15.83
CA ALA A 92 8.93 -9.60 16.54
C ALA A 92 7.79 -10.13 15.66
N SER A 93 7.23 -11.26 16.09
CA SER A 93 5.86 -11.70 15.84
C SER A 93 4.89 -10.53 15.69
N PRO A 94 3.84 -10.66 14.86
CA PRO A 94 3.02 -9.52 14.43
C PRO A 94 2.48 -8.81 15.66
N LYS A 95 2.91 -7.55 15.85
CA LYS A 95 2.28 -6.61 16.75
C LYS A 95 0.81 -6.62 16.37
N ARG A 96 -0.03 -7.26 17.20
CA ARG A 96 -1.45 -6.95 17.27
C ARG A 96 -1.48 -5.48 17.65
N SER A 97 -1.53 -4.62 16.64
CA SER A 97 -1.76 -3.20 16.82
C SER A 97 -3.00 -3.10 17.68
N SER A 98 -2.90 -2.34 18.75
CA SER A 98 -4.03 -2.02 19.60
C SER A 98 -5.06 -1.27 18.73
N CYS A 99 -5.94 -2.02 18.05
CA CYS A 99 -7.12 -1.46 17.41
C CYS A 99 -7.87 -0.74 18.51
N ARG A 100 -8.05 0.57 18.36
CA ARG A 100 -8.94 1.29 19.27
C ARG A 100 -10.33 0.69 19.05
N PRO A 101 -11.18 0.58 20.09
CA PRO A 101 -12.53 0.02 19.95
C PRO A 101 -13.35 0.69 18.83
N ILE A 102 -13.04 1.96 18.54
CA ILE A 102 -13.63 2.74 17.45
C ILE A 102 -13.23 2.19 16.07
N ASP A 103 -11.95 1.84 15.88
CA ASP A 103 -11.44 1.32 14.60
C ASP A 103 -12.05 -0.06 14.30
N GLU A 104 -12.25 -0.88 15.33
CA GLU A 104 -12.91 -2.19 15.21
C GLU A 104 -14.38 -2.05 14.85
N ALA A 105 -15.11 -1.10 15.46
CA ALA A 105 -16.50 -0.82 15.12
C ALA A 105 -16.65 -0.35 13.66
N ILE A 106 -15.78 0.56 13.20
CA ILE A 106 -15.76 1.03 11.82
C ILE A 106 -15.45 -0.12 10.85
N ALA A 107 -14.47 -0.98 11.18
CA ALA A 107 -14.12 -2.13 10.37
C ALA A 107 -15.27 -3.13 10.23
N LEU A 108 -15.99 -3.42 11.33
CA LEU A 108 -17.16 -4.29 11.33
C LEU A 108 -18.31 -3.71 10.50
N GLU A 109 -18.55 -2.40 10.62
CA GLU A 109 -19.58 -1.72 9.83
C GLU A 109 -19.27 -1.76 8.33
N LEU A 110 -18.04 -1.44 7.95
CA LEU A 110 -17.57 -1.51 6.56
C LEU A 110 -17.71 -2.93 6.00
N LEU A 111 -17.32 -3.94 6.78
CA LEU A 111 -17.42 -5.34 6.39
C LEU A 111 -18.89 -5.76 6.23
N SER A 112 -19.78 -5.31 7.11
CA SER A 112 -21.22 -5.55 7.01
C SER A 112 -21.80 -4.96 5.73
N ARG A 113 -21.54 -3.67 5.46
CA ARG A 113 -22.00 -2.98 4.23
C ARG A 113 -21.45 -3.65 2.97
N LEU A 114 -20.17 -4.03 2.97
CA LEU A 114 -19.54 -4.71 1.85
C LEU A 114 -20.18 -6.08 1.62
N SER A 115 -20.41 -6.86 2.68
CA SER A 115 -21.03 -8.19 2.61
C SER A 115 -22.45 -8.13 2.03
N GLN A 116 -23.25 -7.14 2.43
CA GLN A 116 -24.59 -6.91 1.88
C GLN A 116 -24.51 -6.57 0.39
N ARG A 117 -23.57 -5.71 0.00
CA ARG A 117 -23.41 -5.28 -1.38
C ARG A 117 -22.96 -6.40 -2.32
N VAL A 118 -22.09 -7.30 -1.86
CA VAL A 118 -21.57 -8.41 -2.69
C VAL A 118 -22.34 -9.73 -2.51
N GLY A 119 -23.23 -9.82 -1.52
CA GLY A 119 -23.93 -11.07 -1.15
C GLY A 119 -24.79 -11.67 -2.26
N HIS A 120 -25.21 -10.88 -3.25
CA HIS A 120 -25.94 -11.37 -4.43
C HIS A 120 -25.04 -12.10 -5.44
N ILE A 121 -23.72 -11.96 -5.35
CA ILE A 121 -22.76 -12.60 -6.26
C ILE A 121 -22.46 -14.02 -5.76
N PRO A 122 -22.69 -15.08 -6.57
CA PRO A 122 -22.46 -16.45 -6.15
C PRO A 122 -21.01 -16.70 -5.73
N GLY A 123 -20.82 -17.08 -4.46
CA GLY A 123 -19.51 -17.38 -3.89
C GLY A 123 -18.70 -16.17 -3.42
N ALA A 124 -19.25 -14.95 -3.49
CA ALA A 124 -18.54 -13.75 -3.06
C ALA A 124 -18.25 -13.72 -1.57
N LEU A 125 -19.15 -14.21 -0.70
CA LEU A 125 -18.90 -14.24 0.74
C LEU A 125 -17.70 -15.14 1.10
N ARG A 126 -17.56 -16.30 0.44
CA ARG A 126 -16.40 -17.17 0.66
C ARG A 126 -15.11 -16.56 0.09
N CYS A 127 -15.20 -15.89 -1.06
CA CYS A 127 -14.06 -15.14 -1.60
C CYS A 127 -13.64 -13.97 -0.70
N LEU A 128 -14.61 -13.28 -0.09
CA LEU A 128 -14.38 -12.18 0.85
C LEU A 128 -13.69 -12.69 2.12
N ASP A 129 -14.19 -13.78 2.70
CA ASP A 129 -13.59 -14.44 3.85
C ASP A 129 -12.13 -14.86 3.58
N GLY A 130 -11.88 -15.54 2.44
CA GLY A 130 -10.52 -15.87 2.02
C GLY A 130 -9.62 -14.66 1.77
N MET A 131 -10.18 -13.50 1.39
CA MET A 131 -9.39 -12.27 1.28
C MET A 131 -9.01 -11.70 2.66
N LEU A 132 -9.89 -11.80 3.66
CA LEU A 132 -9.64 -11.31 5.02
C LEU A 132 -8.62 -12.17 5.77
N THR A 133 -8.61 -13.49 5.51
CA THR A 133 -7.67 -14.44 6.11
C THR A 133 -6.34 -14.57 5.34
N ASN A 134 -6.17 -13.81 4.25
CA ASN A 134 -5.03 -13.89 3.33
C ASN A 134 -4.85 -15.27 2.67
N GLU A 135 -5.93 -16.02 2.43
CA GLU A 135 -5.88 -17.24 1.64
C GLU A 135 -5.46 -16.96 0.19
N SER A 136 -4.66 -17.87 -0.36
CA SER A 136 -4.28 -17.82 -1.76
C SER A 136 -5.49 -18.04 -2.67
N VAL A 137 -5.43 -17.53 -3.90
CA VAL A 137 -6.50 -17.72 -4.89
C VAL A 137 -6.73 -19.21 -5.18
N LYS A 138 -5.65 -20.00 -5.19
CA LYS A 138 -5.67 -21.43 -5.43
C LYS A 138 -6.39 -22.18 -4.31
N ASP A 139 -6.15 -21.80 -3.05
CA ASP A 139 -6.79 -22.45 -1.90
C ASP A 139 -8.30 -22.14 -1.88
N THR A 140 -8.67 -20.88 -2.12
CA THR A 140 -10.08 -20.49 -2.22
C THR A 140 -10.77 -21.17 -3.41
N ALA A 141 -10.11 -21.28 -4.57
CA ALA A 141 -10.63 -21.98 -5.75
C ALA A 141 -10.89 -23.47 -5.48
N THR A 142 -9.94 -24.11 -4.79
CA THR A 142 -10.04 -25.51 -4.37
C THR A 142 -11.18 -25.73 -3.38
N ALA A 143 -11.29 -24.86 -2.36
CA ALA A 143 -12.35 -24.93 -1.35
C ALA A 143 -13.76 -24.73 -1.93
N MET A 144 -13.88 -23.89 -2.96
CA MET A 144 -15.15 -23.58 -3.63
C MET A 144 -15.44 -24.49 -4.82
N VAL A 145 -14.51 -25.37 -5.22
CA VAL A 145 -14.61 -26.23 -6.42
C VAL A 145 -14.90 -25.40 -7.68
N VAL A 146 -14.14 -24.32 -7.88
CA VAL A 146 -14.25 -23.43 -9.05
C VAL A 146 -12.87 -23.17 -9.66
N SER A 147 -12.83 -22.60 -10.87
CA SER A 147 -11.56 -22.21 -11.50
C SER A 147 -10.95 -20.97 -10.82
N GLU A 148 -9.61 -20.90 -10.78
CA GLU A 148 -8.87 -19.73 -10.26
C GLU A 148 -9.29 -18.44 -10.99
N ARG A 149 -9.56 -18.52 -12.30
CA ARG A 149 -10.05 -17.38 -13.10
C ARG A 149 -11.37 -16.83 -12.55
N ARG A 150 -12.28 -17.69 -12.10
CA ARG A 150 -13.55 -17.26 -11.50
C ARG A 150 -13.31 -16.59 -10.14
N VAL A 151 -12.40 -17.12 -9.32
CA VAL A 151 -12.03 -16.49 -8.04
C VAL A 151 -11.40 -15.12 -8.29
N HIS A 152 -10.49 -14.98 -9.25
CA HIS A 152 -9.93 -13.69 -9.64
C HIS A 152 -11.01 -12.68 -10.06
N HIS A 153 -11.98 -13.13 -10.87
CA HIS A 153 -13.09 -12.28 -11.30
C HIS A 153 -13.94 -11.82 -10.10
N VAL A 154 -14.35 -12.74 -9.24
CA VAL A 154 -15.16 -12.42 -8.05
C VAL A 154 -14.41 -11.51 -7.08
N ARG A 155 -13.14 -11.79 -6.77
CA ARG A 155 -12.28 -10.90 -5.95
C ARG A 155 -12.15 -9.51 -6.59
N GLY A 156 -12.09 -9.42 -7.92
CA GLY A 156 -12.11 -8.16 -8.66
C GLY A 156 -13.40 -7.36 -8.46
N LEU A 157 -14.57 -8.03 -8.51
CA LEU A 157 -15.87 -7.41 -8.25
C LEU A 157 -15.98 -6.90 -6.80
N ILE A 158 -15.47 -7.68 -5.83
CA ILE A 158 -15.44 -7.28 -4.41
C ILE A 158 -14.60 -6.01 -4.23
N ARG A 159 -13.40 -5.94 -4.84
CA ARG A 159 -12.54 -4.75 -4.79
C ARG A 159 -13.21 -3.53 -5.42
N LYS A 160 -13.87 -3.71 -6.56
CA LYS A 160 -14.62 -2.63 -7.20
C LYS A 160 -15.75 -2.12 -6.31
N ALA A 161 -16.52 -3.04 -5.70
CA ALA A 161 -17.59 -2.67 -4.78
C ALA A 161 -17.06 -1.89 -3.56
N TYR A 162 -15.89 -2.27 -3.04
CA TYR A 162 -15.22 -1.54 -1.97
C TYR A 162 -14.79 -0.13 -2.40
N GLN A 163 -14.14 0.01 -3.56
CA GLN A 163 -13.76 1.32 -4.12
C GLN A 163 -14.97 2.23 -4.33
N ASP A 164 -16.07 1.70 -4.88
CA ASP A 164 -17.31 2.45 -5.10
C ASP A 164 -17.97 2.92 -3.79
N MET A 165 -17.70 2.25 -2.65
CA MET A 165 -18.17 2.68 -1.34
C MET A 165 -17.31 3.82 -0.80
N THR A 166 -15.98 3.66 -0.86
CA THR A 166 -15.05 4.67 -0.32
C THR A 166 -15.06 5.97 -1.11
N CYS A 167 -15.30 5.95 -2.43
CA CYS A 167 -15.36 7.16 -3.25
C CYS A 167 -16.66 7.97 -3.13
N ARG A 168 -17.76 7.39 -2.61
CA ARG A 168 -19.05 8.10 -2.46
C ARG A 168 -19.12 8.92 -1.17
N ASP A 169 -18.46 8.46 -0.12
CA ASP A 169 -18.48 9.13 1.18
C ASP A 169 -17.75 10.50 1.11
N GLU A 170 -16.80 10.69 0.19
CA GLU A 170 -16.08 11.96 -0.01
C GLU A 170 -16.93 13.08 -0.65
N THR A 171 -18.07 12.74 -1.27
CA THR A 171 -18.92 13.70 -1.98
C THR A 171 -20.11 14.23 -1.17
N SER A 172 -20.32 13.74 0.05
CA SER A 172 -21.50 14.07 0.87
C SER A 172 -21.27 15.18 1.91
N ASP A 173 -20.04 15.70 2.03
CA ASP A 173 -19.63 16.73 3.01
C ASP A 173 -19.32 18.11 2.36
N SER A 174 -19.89 18.42 1.18
CA SER A 174 -19.80 19.74 0.52
C SER A 174 -21.17 20.35 0.31
#